data_AF-A0A250L0C7-F1
#
_entry.id   AF-A0A250L0C7-F1
#
_cell.length_a   1.000
_cell.length_b   1.000
_cell.length_c   1.000
_cell.angle_alpha   90.00
_cell.angle_beta   90.00
_cell.angle_gamma   90.00
#
_symmetry.space_group_name_H-M   'P 1'
#
loop_
_entity.id
_entity.type
_entity.pdbx_description
1 polymer ?
#
loop_
_entity_poly.entity_id
_entity_poly.type
_entity_poly.pdbx_seq_one_letter_code
_entity_poly.pdbx_strand_id
1 'polypeptide(L)'
;MANYDKLKNDMAICDGERLGGYATPCRGQLYRCTACGAVGCRQNKENACSKQGFDVAFKCYACGAVGKEELVASGHEASKSAASTAERVANTD
;
A
#
# COMPACT_ATOMS: atom_id res chain seq x y z
N MET A 1 -26.85 13.75 3.22
CA MET A 1 -25.46 13.58 2.70
C MET A 1 -24.57 12.95 3.77
N ALA A 2 -24.59 11.62 3.93
CA ALA A 2 -23.76 10.93 4.94
C ALA A 2 -22.82 9.86 4.33
N ASN A 3 -22.96 9.58 3.03
CA ASN A 3 -22.23 8.51 2.37
C ASN A 3 -20.84 8.97 1.85
N TYR A 4 -20.70 10.24 1.51
CA TYR A 4 -19.46 10.81 0.96
C TYR A 4 -18.32 10.92 2.00
N ASP A 5 -18.63 11.22 3.27
CA ASP A 5 -17.63 11.31 4.35
C ASP A 5 -17.09 9.93 4.78
N LYS A 6 -17.91 8.88 4.68
CA LYS A 6 -17.45 7.50 4.90
C LYS A 6 -16.48 7.05 3.80
N LEU A 7 -16.83 7.29 2.54
CA LEU A 7 -15.97 6.99 1.38
C LEU A 7 -14.60 7.69 1.46
N LYS A 8 -14.55 8.89 2.06
CA LYS A 8 -13.31 9.66 2.19
C LYS A 8 -12.40 9.15 3.33
N ASN A 9 -12.98 8.58 4.39
CA ASN A 9 -12.24 8.02 5.53
C ASN A 9 -11.78 6.57 5.30
N ASP A 10 -12.44 5.82 4.41
CA ASP A 10 -12.11 4.41 4.14
C ASP A 10 -10.91 4.22 3.19
N MET A 11 -10.20 5.30 2.88
CA MET A 11 -8.98 5.23 2.10
C MET A 11 -7.83 4.74 2.99
N ALA A 12 -7.32 3.54 2.72
CA ALA A 12 -6.06 3.01 3.22
C ALA A 12 -4.89 3.79 2.60
N ILE A 13 -4.73 5.03 3.07
CA ILE A 13 -3.63 5.91 2.76
C ILE A 13 -2.71 6.04 3.96
N CYS A 14 -1.45 6.30 3.67
CA CYS A 14 -0.46 6.63 4.67
C CYS A 14 -0.88 7.88 5.45
N ASP A 15 -1.04 7.74 6.76
CA ASP A 15 -1.39 8.85 7.66
C ASP A 15 -0.17 9.55 8.26
N GLY A 16 1.04 9.10 7.93
CA GLY A 16 2.30 9.71 8.37
C GLY A 16 2.50 11.13 7.85
N GLU A 17 3.20 11.94 8.65
CA GLU A 17 3.59 13.30 8.30
C GLU A 17 4.95 13.31 7.58
N ARG A 18 5.09 14.17 6.57
CA ARG A 18 6.38 14.34 5.91
C ARG A 18 7.43 14.92 6.87
N LEU A 19 8.53 14.20 7.05
CA LEU A 19 9.68 14.66 7.82
C LEU A 19 10.58 15.55 6.94
N GLY A 20 11.00 16.71 7.45
CA GLY A 20 11.93 17.61 6.78
C GLY A 20 11.34 18.77 5.97
N GLY A 21 10.09 19.17 6.24
CA GLY A 21 9.47 20.34 5.61
C GLY A 21 8.16 20.75 6.28
N TYR A 22 7.25 21.37 5.52
CA TYR A 22 5.87 21.59 5.98
C TYR A 22 5.21 20.24 6.27
N ALA A 23 4.54 20.13 7.43
CA ALA A 23 3.82 18.96 7.91
C ALA A 23 2.65 18.61 6.98
N THR A 24 2.99 18.02 5.84
CA THR A 24 2.05 17.59 4.82
C THR A 24 1.81 16.09 4.98
N PRO A 25 0.56 15.64 4.86
CA PRO A 25 0.26 14.22 4.93
C PRO A 25 0.90 13.51 3.74
N CYS A 26 1.50 12.35 3.97
CA CYS A 26 2.18 11.61 2.91
C CYS A 26 1.21 11.10 1.83
N ARG A 27 -0.06 10.81 2.20
CA ARG A 27 -1.14 10.38 1.29
C ARG A 27 -0.73 9.30 0.27
N GLY A 28 0.25 8.47 0.61
CA GLY A 28 0.72 7.38 -0.24
C GLY A 28 -0.16 6.15 -0.09
N GLN A 29 -0.14 5.27 -1.09
CA GLN A 29 -0.74 3.95 -0.99
C GLN A 29 -0.13 3.18 0.18
N LEU A 30 -0.97 2.58 1.02
CA LEU A 30 -0.54 1.80 2.17
C LEU A 30 -0.17 0.37 1.76
N TYR A 31 0.96 -0.10 2.27
CA TYR A 31 1.46 -1.46 2.08
C TYR A 31 1.79 -2.08 3.44
N ARG A 32 1.67 -3.40 3.54
CA ARG A 32 2.00 -4.19 4.72
C ARG A 32 3.16 -5.12 4.40
N CYS A 33 4.17 -5.18 5.24
CA CYS A 33 5.27 -6.10 5.09
C CYS A 33 4.87 -7.46 5.66
N THR A 34 4.84 -8.49 4.83
CA THR A 34 4.51 -9.86 5.24
C THR A 34 5.64 -10.52 6.07
N ALA A 35 6.85 -9.96 6.04
CA ALA A 35 7.99 -10.50 6.80
C ALA A 35 8.00 -10.06 8.27
N CYS A 36 7.63 -8.82 8.57
CA CYS A 36 7.67 -8.27 9.93
C CYS A 36 6.35 -7.66 10.42
N GLY A 37 5.34 -7.58 9.55
CA GLY A 37 4.05 -6.98 9.87
C GLY A 37 4.03 -5.45 9.84
N ALA A 38 5.14 -4.77 9.57
CA ALA A 38 5.19 -3.31 9.50
C ALA A 38 4.31 -2.77 8.37
N VAL A 39 3.67 -1.62 8.59
CA VAL A 39 2.73 -1.01 7.64
C VAL A 39 3.17 0.42 7.33
N GLY A 40 3.14 0.76 6.04
CA GLY A 40 3.20 2.13 5.55
C GLY A 40 3.44 2.21 4.05
N CYS A 41 3.82 3.39 3.57
CA CYS A 41 3.78 3.73 2.15
C CYS A 41 5.14 3.67 1.47
N ARG A 42 5.12 3.56 0.14
CA ARG A 42 6.30 3.71 -0.70
C ARG A 42 6.79 5.15 -0.70
N GLN A 43 8.09 5.33 -0.49
CA GLN A 43 8.74 6.62 -0.34
C GLN A 43 10.05 6.64 -1.12
N ASN A 44 10.34 7.77 -1.76
CA ASN A 44 11.56 7.96 -2.55
C ASN A 44 12.77 8.41 -1.72
N LYS A 45 12.53 8.81 -0.46
CA LYS A 45 13.57 9.11 0.50
C LYS A 45 13.32 8.26 1.74
N GLU A 46 14.38 7.75 2.32
CA GLU A 46 14.32 7.03 3.58
C GLU A 46 13.75 7.95 4.68
N ASN A 47 12.82 7.43 5.47
CA ASN A 47 12.15 8.16 6.56
C ASN A 47 11.51 9.49 6.12
N ALA A 48 11.03 9.59 4.88
CA ALA A 48 10.32 10.78 4.44
C ALA A 48 8.97 10.96 5.15
N CYS A 49 8.39 9.90 5.71
CA CYS A 49 7.13 9.88 6.46
C CYS A 49 7.35 9.20 7.81
N SER A 50 6.73 9.74 8.87
CA SER A 50 6.89 9.29 10.27
C SER A 50 6.37 7.87 10.60
N LYS A 51 5.81 7.14 9.62
CA LYS A 51 5.32 5.76 9.77
C LYS A 51 5.96 4.85 8.70
N GLN A 52 6.37 3.65 9.11
CA GLN A 52 7.34 2.76 8.43
C GLN A 52 7.06 2.59 6.93
N GLY A 53 7.99 3.07 6.10
CA GLY A 53 7.84 3.08 4.64
C GLY A 53 8.50 1.91 3.92
N PHE A 54 8.20 1.85 2.62
CA PHE A 54 8.93 1.05 1.65
C PHE A 54 9.79 1.97 0.79
N ASP A 55 10.99 1.53 0.44
CA ASP A 55 11.77 2.18 -0.61
C ASP A 55 11.06 2.07 -1.97
N VAL A 56 11.52 2.83 -2.95
CA VAL A 56 11.13 2.64 -4.36
C VAL A 56 11.44 1.23 -4.87
N ALA A 57 12.36 0.48 -4.27
CA ALA A 57 12.58 -0.93 -4.59
C ALA A 57 11.69 -1.90 -3.78
N PHE A 58 10.68 -1.41 -3.05
CA PHE A 58 9.87 -2.19 -2.11
C PHE A 58 10.67 -2.89 -0.99
N LYS A 59 11.79 -2.29 -0.61
CA LYS A 59 12.52 -2.66 0.60
C LYS A 59 11.79 -2.07 1.81
N CYS A 60 11.38 -2.91 2.76
CA CYS A 60 10.80 -2.48 4.02
C CYS A 60 11.88 -1.85 4.90
N TYR A 61 11.70 -0.59 5.31
CA TYR A 61 12.67 0.08 6.20
C TYR A 61 12.70 -0.51 7.63
N ALA A 62 11.64 -1.21 8.04
CA ALA A 62 11.54 -1.80 9.37
C ALA A 62 12.49 -2.99 9.59
N CYS A 63 12.57 -3.87 8.60
CA CYS A 63 13.25 -5.16 8.71
C CYS A 63 14.24 -5.43 7.57
N GLY A 64 14.28 -4.57 6.54
CA GLY A 64 15.14 -4.72 5.38
C GLY A 64 14.67 -5.74 4.33
N ALA A 65 13.54 -6.41 4.53
CA ALA A 65 13.00 -7.37 3.56
C ALA A 65 12.59 -6.68 2.25
N VAL A 66 12.88 -7.32 1.11
CA VAL A 66 12.58 -6.82 -0.24
C VAL A 66 11.55 -7.73 -0.91
N GLY A 67 10.56 -7.16 -1.60
CA GLY A 67 9.55 -7.93 -2.33
C GLY A 67 8.58 -8.69 -1.42
N LYS A 68 8.34 -8.15 -0.21
CA LYS A 68 7.47 -8.73 0.82
C LYS A 68 6.31 -7.79 1.18
N GLU A 69 6.00 -6.85 0.30
CA GLU A 69 4.89 -5.92 0.41
C GLU A 69 3.55 -6.55 -0.01
N GLU A 70 2.51 -6.23 0.74
CA GLU A 70 1.13 -6.57 0.47
C GLU A 70 0.34 -5.26 0.40
N LEU A 71 -0.39 -5.05 -0.70
CA LEU A 71 -1.21 -3.86 -0.87
C LEU A 71 -2.34 -3.88 0.17
N VAL A 72 -2.42 -2.86 1.02
CA VAL A 72 -3.57 -2.68 1.90
C VAL A 72 -4.61 -1.91 1.08
N ALA A 73 -5.62 -2.62 0.60
CA ALA A 73 -6.67 -2.01 -0.21
C ALA A 73 -7.52 -1.05 0.63
N SER A 74 -7.70 0.17 0.12
CA SER A 74 -8.77 1.07 0.52
C SER A 74 -10.11 0.45 0.11
N GLY A 75 -11.15 0.56 0.93
CA GLY A 75 -12.43 -0.14 0.77
C GLY A 75 -13.30 0.25 -0.44
N HIS A 76 -12.74 0.30 -1.64
CA HIS A 76 -13.46 0.32 -2.90
C HIS A 76 -12.89 -0.77 -3.80
N GLU A 77 -13.38 -1.99 -3.59
CA GLU A 77 -13.23 -3.13 -4.49
C GLU A 77 -11.79 -3.57 -4.80
N ALA A 78 -11.15 -4.21 -3.81
CA ALA A 78 -10.17 -5.27 -4.09
C ALA A 78 -10.88 -6.54 -4.59
N SER A 79 -11.82 -6.39 -5.52
CA SER A 79 -12.39 -7.51 -6.26
C SER A 79 -11.61 -7.60 -7.57
N LYS A 80 -10.81 -8.67 -7.69
CA LYS A 80 -10.28 -9.22 -8.95
C LYS A 80 -8.92 -8.67 -9.43
N SER A 81 -7.83 -8.92 -8.70
CA SER A 81 -6.48 -9.08 -9.29
C SER A 81 -5.54 -9.85 -8.37
N ALA A 82 -5.99 -11.00 -7.87
CA ALA A 82 -5.10 -12.02 -7.30
C ALA A 82 -5.56 -13.39 -7.81
N ALA A 83 -5.29 -13.64 -9.09
CA ALA A 83 -5.18 -14.96 -9.76
C ALA A 83 -5.41 -14.78 -11.27
N SER A 84 -4.38 -14.35 -12.01
CA SER A 84 -4.31 -14.68 -13.44
C SER A 84 -3.91 -16.15 -13.57
N THR A 85 -4.81 -17.06 -13.18
CA THR A 85 -4.73 -18.44 -13.65
C THR A 85 -5.42 -18.47 -15.01
N ALA A 86 -4.64 -18.23 -16.06
CA ALA A 86 -5.08 -18.47 -17.43
C ALA A 86 -5.09 -19.98 -17.68
N GLU A 87 -6.09 -20.69 -17.15
CA GLU A 87 -6.46 -22.02 -17.64
C GLU A 87 -7.10 -21.84 -19.02
N ARG A 88 -6.29 -22.03 -20.07
CA ARG A 88 -6.73 -22.20 -21.46
C ARG A 88 -7.47 -23.53 -21.57
N VAL A 89 -8.80 -23.51 -21.47
CA VAL A 89 -9.63 -24.61 -21.97
C VAL A 89 -9.57 -24.60 -23.50
N ALA A 90 -9.00 -25.68 -24.04
CA ALA A 90 -9.05 -26.03 -25.45
C ALA A 90 -10.51 -26.35 -25.82
N ASN A 91 -11.00 -25.73 -26.90
CA ASN A 91 -12.26 -26.11 -27.53
C ASN A 91 -11.90 -27.02 -28.71
N THR A 92 -12.37 -28.27 -28.66
CA THR A 92 -12.24 -29.28 -29.71
C THR A 92 -13.54 -29.31 -30.49
N ASP A 93 -13.45 -29.08 -31.80
CA ASP A 93 -14.45 -29.46 -32.81
C ASP A 93 -13.79 -30.47 -33.75
#